data_AF-A0A961I8Q7-F1
#
_entry.id   AF-A0A961I8Q7-F1
#
_cell.length_a   1.000
_cell.length_b   1.000
_cell.length_c   1.000
_cell.angle_alpha   90.00
_cell.angle_beta   90.00
_cell.angle_gamma   90.00
#
_symmetry.space_group_name_H-M   'P 1'
#
loop_
_entity.id
_entity.type
_entity.pdbx_description
1 polymer ?
#
loop_
_entity_poly.entity_id
_entity_poly.type
_entity_poly.pdbx_seq_one_letter_code
_entity_poly.pdbx_strand_id
1 'polypeptide(L)'
;MLSFTALNACAESKGQEADATDPASDDIDETLLSTGLWQVPGNLKIQSDALTTESAMRRLFGSYNPAEKASFWAVDREAELAEIYAAEEFPFELRTEMIKADLSRANSVVFVFATKPEKIFFDCRICAPDISVAVFHKEAGPAWRLDLYQRIDPMGHYGTPPETDFIDIGPNHRAISFASGDLHMGFNTSWSGWFARVGDTYKLVFSATTYFDNEGTCEVPETGNAPCVEYSTEIEIVETDAEYYEVHTTTSGRDITPENEVLDAASEKLWRFNGEEYAVVEERKPD
;
A
#
# COMPACT_ATOMS: atom_id res chain seq x y z
N MET A 1 4.76 -11.62 18.21
CA MET A 1 3.51 -10.91 17.83
C MET A 1 3.48 -9.57 18.56
N LEU A 2 4.08 -8.54 17.98
CA LEU A 2 3.94 -7.17 18.47
C LEU A 2 2.84 -6.51 17.63
N SER A 3 1.70 -6.27 18.26
CA SER A 3 0.60 -5.49 17.70
C SER A 3 0.98 -4.02 17.78
N PHE A 4 1.25 -3.38 16.64
CA PHE A 4 1.50 -1.94 16.58
C PHE A 4 0.17 -1.19 16.55
N THR A 5 -0.16 -0.52 17.65
CA THR A 5 -1.21 0.51 17.70
C THR A 5 -0.51 1.86 17.82
N ALA A 6 -0.51 2.66 16.75
CA ALA A 6 0.09 3.99 16.74
C ALA A 6 -0.89 5.03 17.31
N LEU A 7 -0.39 5.90 18.20
CA LEU A 7 -1.11 6.96 18.91
C LEU A 7 -0.83 8.33 18.25
N ASN A 8 -1.88 9.12 18.04
CA ASN A 8 -1.90 10.47 17.45
C ASN A 8 -1.47 11.60 18.41
N ALA A 9 -0.77 12.62 17.89
CA ALA A 9 -0.88 14.04 18.29
C ALA A 9 -0.11 14.99 17.32
N CYS A 10 -0.76 16.05 16.84
CA CYS A 10 -0.22 17.10 15.95
C CYS A 10 -0.25 18.51 16.60
N ALA A 11 0.57 19.45 16.07
CA ALA A 11 0.53 20.90 16.35
C ALA A 11 0.90 21.74 15.08
N GLU A 12 0.23 22.89 14.91
CA GLU A 12 0.03 23.70 13.68
C GLU A 12 1.18 24.66 13.23
N SER A 13 1.20 25.05 11.94
CA SER A 13 1.51 26.42 11.45
C SER A 13 0.97 26.69 10.02
N LYS A 14 0.64 27.95 9.67
CA LYS A 14 -0.23 28.36 8.52
C LYS A 14 0.46 29.07 7.34
N GLY A 15 -0.16 28.92 6.14
CA GLY A 15 -0.27 29.90 5.02
C GLY A 15 0.36 29.46 3.68
N GLN A 16 -0.11 29.79 2.45
CA GLN A 16 -1.28 30.49 1.87
C GLN A 16 -1.26 30.21 0.33
N GLU A 17 -2.43 30.00 -0.32
CA GLU A 17 -2.59 29.57 -1.74
C GLU A 17 -2.70 30.69 -2.80
N ALA A 18 -2.46 30.32 -4.07
CA ALA A 18 -2.78 31.09 -5.28
C ALA A 18 -3.51 30.24 -6.34
N ASP A 19 -4.40 30.89 -7.08
CA ASP A 19 -5.47 30.36 -7.95
C ASP A 19 -5.08 30.35 -9.45
N ALA A 20 -5.51 29.33 -10.19
CA ALA A 20 -5.44 29.26 -11.65
C ALA A 20 -6.60 28.41 -12.23
N THR A 21 -7.28 28.96 -13.23
CA THR A 21 -8.42 28.36 -13.93
C THR A 21 -8.02 27.93 -15.35
N ASP A 22 -8.51 26.78 -15.83
CA ASP A 22 -8.53 26.43 -17.26
C ASP A 22 -9.73 25.50 -17.62
N PRO A 23 -10.28 25.56 -18.85
CA PRO A 23 -11.54 24.93 -19.24
C PRO A 23 -11.36 23.74 -20.22
N ALA A 24 -12.25 22.74 -20.13
CA ALA A 24 -12.85 22.01 -21.26
C ALA A 24 -13.67 20.82 -20.70
N SER A 25 -14.99 20.96 -20.70
CA SER A 25 -15.95 19.95 -20.24
C SER A 25 -16.35 19.02 -21.39
N ASP A 26 -15.80 17.81 -21.42
CA ASP A 26 -16.53 16.64 -21.90
C ASP A 26 -17.43 16.19 -20.74
N ASP A 27 -18.73 15.98 -20.99
CA ASP A 27 -19.78 15.73 -20.00
C ASP A 27 -19.39 14.72 -18.90
N ILE A 28 -18.76 15.23 -17.84
CA ILE A 28 -18.65 14.56 -16.56
C ILE A 28 -20.05 14.65 -15.95
N ASP A 29 -20.62 13.50 -15.61
CA ASP A 29 -21.87 13.44 -14.86
C ASP A 29 -21.66 14.13 -13.51
N GLU A 30 -22.06 15.40 -13.42
CA GLU A 30 -21.89 16.25 -12.22
C GLU A 30 -22.56 15.64 -10.98
N THR A 31 -23.45 14.64 -11.14
CA THR A 31 -24.03 13.91 -10.02
C THR A 31 -23.02 13.01 -9.28
N LEU A 32 -21.87 12.70 -9.88
CA LEU A 32 -20.76 12.00 -9.23
C LEU A 32 -19.97 12.87 -8.24
N LEU A 33 -20.06 14.20 -8.36
CA LEU A 33 -19.29 15.14 -7.54
C LEU A 33 -20.02 15.59 -6.26
N SER A 34 -21.31 15.28 -6.12
CA SER A 34 -22.15 15.85 -5.04
C SER A 34 -22.57 14.87 -3.94
N THR A 35 -22.19 13.60 -4.02
CA THR A 35 -22.51 12.62 -2.97
C THR A 35 -21.24 12.33 -2.20
N GLY A 36 -21.04 13.03 -1.07
CA GLY A 36 -19.89 12.93 -0.16
C GLY A 36 -19.71 11.55 0.49
N LEU A 37 -19.47 10.55 -0.35
CA LEU A 37 -18.85 9.29 -0.03
C LEU A 37 -17.96 8.96 -1.22
N TRP A 38 -16.80 8.40 -0.92
CA TRP A 38 -15.86 7.68 -1.79
C TRP A 38 -16.48 6.50 -2.58
N GLN A 39 -17.68 6.66 -3.14
CA GLN A 39 -18.39 5.61 -3.87
C GLN A 39 -18.06 5.72 -5.35
N VAL A 40 -16.95 5.08 -5.71
CA VAL A 40 -16.78 4.65 -7.09
C VAL A 40 -18.01 3.83 -7.48
N PRO A 41 -18.75 4.20 -8.56
CA PRO A 41 -19.97 3.50 -8.92
C PRO A 41 -19.69 2.01 -9.12
N GLY A 42 -20.39 1.13 -8.39
CA GLY A 42 -20.18 -0.33 -8.49
C GLY A 42 -20.50 -0.93 -9.86
N ASN A 43 -21.09 -0.15 -10.77
CA ASN A 43 -21.39 -0.52 -12.16
C ASN A 43 -20.57 0.30 -13.18
N LEU A 44 -19.46 0.90 -12.76
CA LEU A 44 -18.63 1.73 -13.62
C LEU A 44 -18.14 0.92 -14.83
N LYS A 45 -18.39 1.47 -16.02
CA LYS A 45 -17.95 0.91 -17.30
C LYS A 45 -17.13 1.93 -18.08
N ILE A 46 -16.13 1.42 -18.80
CA ILE A 46 -15.27 2.18 -19.70
C ILE A 46 -15.35 1.53 -21.08
N GLN A 47 -15.80 2.29 -22.08
CA GLN A 47 -15.86 1.82 -23.46
C GLN A 47 -14.51 2.07 -24.14
N SER A 48 -13.66 1.04 -24.21
CA SER A 48 -12.37 1.07 -24.90
C SER A 48 -11.89 -0.34 -25.24
N ASP A 49 -11.20 -0.49 -26.37
CA ASP A 49 -10.53 -1.74 -26.75
C ASP A 49 -9.39 -2.12 -25.79
N ALA A 50 -8.71 -1.10 -25.26
CA ALA A 50 -7.62 -1.21 -24.31
C ALA A 50 -7.83 -0.23 -23.15
N LEU A 51 -7.77 -0.75 -21.92
CA LEU A 51 -7.87 0.09 -20.73
C LEU A 51 -6.53 0.75 -20.45
N THR A 52 -6.50 2.08 -20.45
CA THR A 52 -5.31 2.88 -20.14
C THR A 52 -5.42 3.46 -18.73
N THR A 53 -4.27 3.76 -18.13
CA THR A 53 -4.19 4.53 -16.87
C THR A 53 -5.04 5.78 -16.91
N GLU A 54 -4.91 6.59 -17.96
CA GLU A 54 -5.67 7.83 -18.09
C GLU A 54 -7.18 7.59 -18.11
N SER A 55 -7.65 6.63 -18.91
CA SER A 55 -9.08 6.32 -18.99
C SER A 55 -9.64 5.80 -17.66
N ALA A 56 -8.86 5.01 -16.92
CA ALA A 56 -9.23 4.53 -15.60
C ALA A 56 -9.27 5.67 -14.57
N MET A 57 -8.21 6.49 -14.49
CA MET A 57 -8.12 7.62 -13.56
C MET A 57 -9.23 8.64 -13.80
N ARG A 58 -9.49 9.03 -15.06
CA ARG A 58 -10.59 9.94 -15.43
C ARG A 58 -11.95 9.37 -14.99
N ARG A 59 -12.17 8.07 -15.16
CA ARG A 59 -13.47 7.49 -14.83
C ARG A 59 -13.66 7.28 -13.34
N LEU A 60 -12.60 6.93 -12.61
CA LEU A 60 -12.63 6.71 -11.16
C LEU A 60 -12.71 8.03 -10.38
N PHE A 61 -11.95 9.04 -10.79
CA PHE A 61 -11.74 10.25 -10.00
C PHE A 61 -12.17 11.56 -10.69
N GLY A 62 -12.57 11.52 -11.97
CA GLY A 62 -13.10 12.67 -12.73
C GLY A 62 -12.05 13.68 -13.22
N SER A 63 -11.06 14.01 -12.40
CA SER A 63 -10.19 15.19 -12.55
C SER A 63 -8.73 14.89 -12.93
N TYR A 64 -8.50 13.82 -13.71
CA TYR A 64 -7.14 13.42 -14.06
C TYR A 64 -6.40 14.47 -14.91
N ASN A 65 -5.26 14.92 -14.39
CA ASN A 65 -4.30 15.79 -15.05
C ASN A 65 -3.14 14.93 -15.63
N PRO A 66 -3.01 14.81 -16.97
CA PRO A 66 -1.97 13.99 -17.58
C PRO A 66 -0.55 14.53 -17.41
N ALA A 67 -0.38 15.84 -17.18
CA ALA A 67 0.94 16.44 -16.95
C ALA A 67 1.50 16.03 -15.58
N GLU A 68 0.62 15.95 -14.59
CA GLU A 68 0.98 15.57 -13.21
C GLU A 68 0.80 14.08 -12.93
N LYS A 69 0.13 13.37 -13.84
CA LYS A 69 -0.23 11.94 -13.71
C LYS A 69 -1.02 11.65 -12.43
N ALA A 70 -1.87 12.58 -12.03
CA ALA A 70 -2.67 12.51 -10.81
C ALA A 70 -4.09 13.05 -11.06
N SER A 71 -5.02 12.71 -10.17
CA SER A 71 -6.35 13.34 -10.09
C SER A 71 -6.47 14.14 -8.80
N PHE A 72 -7.16 15.27 -8.88
CA PHE A 72 -7.34 16.21 -7.77
C PHE A 72 -8.82 16.38 -7.45
N TRP A 73 -9.22 16.10 -6.22
CA TRP A 73 -10.63 16.12 -5.88
C TRP A 73 -10.81 16.57 -4.44
N ALA A 74 -11.89 17.32 -4.20
CA ALA A 74 -12.16 17.93 -2.90
C ALA A 74 -12.99 16.99 -2.03
N VAL A 75 -12.69 16.99 -0.73
CA VAL A 75 -13.52 16.33 0.29
C VAL A 75 -14.31 17.39 1.05
N ASP A 76 -15.63 17.30 0.96
CA ASP A 76 -16.54 18.10 1.78
C ASP A 76 -16.89 17.34 3.06
N ARG A 77 -16.44 17.82 4.23
CA ARG A 77 -16.76 17.31 5.59
C ARG A 77 -17.15 15.82 5.65
N GLU A 78 -16.32 14.94 5.09
CA GLU A 78 -16.48 13.50 5.31
C GLU A 78 -15.81 13.14 6.62
N ALA A 79 -16.60 12.75 7.62
CA ALA A 79 -16.10 12.52 8.98
C ALA A 79 -14.96 11.48 9.04
N GLU A 80 -14.98 10.48 8.15
CA GLU A 80 -13.96 9.42 8.12
C GLU A 80 -12.61 9.94 7.59
N LEU A 81 -12.62 10.63 6.43
CA LEU A 81 -11.39 11.21 5.85
C LEU A 81 -10.88 12.39 6.68
N ALA A 82 -11.79 13.13 7.32
CA ALA A 82 -11.45 14.16 8.30
C ALA A 82 -10.60 13.59 9.44
N GLU A 83 -11.00 12.42 9.96
CA GLU A 83 -10.30 11.75 11.05
C GLU A 83 -8.96 11.17 10.57
N ILE A 84 -8.94 10.51 9.42
CA ILE A 84 -7.72 9.91 8.83
C ILE A 84 -6.64 10.96 8.58
N TYR A 85 -7.02 12.10 8.03
CA TYR A 85 -6.08 13.16 7.67
C TYR A 85 -5.95 14.25 8.74
N ALA A 86 -6.61 14.08 9.90
CA ALA A 86 -6.70 15.08 10.95
C ALA A 86 -7.00 16.48 10.39
N ALA A 87 -7.90 16.55 9.39
CA ALA A 87 -8.17 17.78 8.68
C ALA A 87 -9.01 18.72 9.55
N GLU A 88 -8.45 19.87 9.90
CA GLU A 88 -9.14 20.89 10.70
C GLU A 88 -9.88 21.91 9.83
N GLU A 89 -9.48 22.04 8.56
CA GLU A 89 -10.06 22.96 7.58
C GLU A 89 -10.71 22.18 6.42
N PHE A 90 -11.88 22.64 5.99
CA PHE A 90 -12.67 22.05 4.90
C PHE A 90 -13.17 23.12 3.92
N PRO A 91 -13.34 22.78 2.63
CA PRO A 91 -12.90 21.53 2.01
C PRO A 91 -11.38 21.45 1.95
N PHE A 92 -10.84 20.23 1.91
CA PHE A 92 -9.42 20.04 1.56
C PHE A 92 -9.31 19.19 0.29
N GLU A 93 -8.25 19.46 -0.47
CA GLU A 93 -7.98 18.81 -1.74
C GLU A 93 -7.13 17.56 -1.52
N LEU A 94 -7.58 16.46 -2.09
CA LEU A 94 -6.85 15.20 -2.18
C LEU A 94 -6.26 15.05 -3.57
N ARG A 95 -5.05 14.50 -3.58
CA ARG A 95 -4.35 14.05 -4.76
C ARG A 95 -4.30 12.53 -4.75
N THR A 96 -4.76 11.93 -5.84
CA THR A 96 -4.64 10.50 -6.09
C THR A 96 -3.74 10.25 -7.28
N GLU A 97 -2.69 9.44 -7.08
CA GLU A 97 -1.74 9.04 -8.11
C GLU A 97 -1.74 7.52 -8.29
N MET A 98 -1.61 7.07 -9.55
CA MET A 98 -1.44 5.64 -9.82
C MET A 98 0.02 5.26 -9.58
N ILE A 99 0.26 4.38 -8.61
CA ILE A 99 1.62 3.93 -8.25
C ILE A 99 2.04 2.69 -9.04
N LYS A 100 1.08 1.84 -9.43
CA LYS A 100 1.35 0.64 -10.25
C LYS A 100 0.12 0.22 -11.05
N ALA A 101 0.35 -0.41 -12.19
CA ALA A 101 -0.69 -1.08 -12.98
C ALA A 101 -0.19 -2.44 -13.49
N ASP A 102 -1.02 -3.46 -13.39
CA ASP A 102 -0.84 -4.75 -14.04
C ASP A 102 -1.71 -4.79 -15.29
N LEU A 103 -1.06 -4.61 -16.45
CA LEU A 103 -1.66 -4.67 -17.77
C LEU A 103 -1.32 -5.97 -18.50
N SER A 104 -0.65 -6.92 -17.83
CA SER A 104 -0.13 -8.12 -18.49
C SER A 104 -1.19 -9.18 -18.77
N ARG A 105 -2.36 -9.10 -18.11
CA ARG A 105 -3.47 -10.03 -18.31
C ARG A 105 -4.48 -9.45 -19.31
N ALA A 106 -4.78 -10.22 -20.36
CA ALA A 106 -5.63 -9.74 -21.47
C ALA A 106 -7.06 -9.35 -21.07
N ASN A 107 -7.61 -10.00 -20.03
CA ASN A 107 -9.01 -9.87 -19.62
C ASN A 107 -9.21 -9.29 -18.22
N SER A 108 -8.12 -8.88 -17.56
CA SER A 108 -8.16 -8.31 -16.21
C SER A 108 -7.04 -7.31 -16.05
N VAL A 109 -7.34 -6.15 -15.51
CA VAL A 109 -6.35 -5.11 -15.22
C VAL A 109 -6.48 -4.73 -13.76
N VAL A 110 -5.35 -4.64 -13.07
CA VAL A 110 -5.28 -4.20 -11.68
C VAL A 110 -4.54 -2.87 -11.62
N PHE A 111 -5.12 -1.87 -10.96
CA PHE A 111 -4.48 -0.61 -10.67
C PHE A 111 -4.30 -0.45 -9.17
N VAL A 112 -3.17 0.09 -8.77
CA VAL A 112 -2.87 0.47 -7.39
C VAL A 112 -2.69 1.98 -7.34
N PHE A 113 -3.37 2.62 -6.41
CA PHE A 113 -3.34 4.07 -6.23
C PHE A 113 -2.86 4.44 -4.83
N ALA A 114 -2.24 5.61 -4.75
CA ALA A 114 -1.93 6.29 -3.50
C ALA A 114 -2.71 7.61 -3.45
N THR A 115 -3.40 7.86 -2.34
CA THR A 115 -4.17 9.08 -2.10
C THR A 115 -3.61 9.83 -0.89
N LYS A 116 -3.42 11.14 -1.02
CA LYS A 116 -2.93 12.01 0.05
C LYS A 116 -3.43 13.46 -0.08
N PRO A 117 -3.45 14.26 0.98
CA PRO A 117 -3.72 15.70 0.89
C PRO A 117 -2.70 16.44 0.03
N GLU A 118 -3.16 17.38 -0.80
CA GLU A 118 -2.29 18.14 -1.70
C GLU A 118 -1.61 19.32 -1.00
N LYS A 119 -2.34 20.04 -0.13
CA LYS A 119 -1.91 21.36 0.38
C LYS A 119 -1.86 21.51 1.89
N ILE A 120 -2.45 20.57 2.62
CA ILE A 120 -2.17 20.48 4.05
C ILE A 120 -0.70 20.13 4.15
N PHE A 121 0.06 20.80 5.03
CA PHE A 121 1.40 20.37 5.40
C PHE A 121 1.28 18.95 5.95
N PHE A 122 1.30 17.97 5.06
CA PHE A 122 1.48 16.55 5.32
C PHE A 122 2.95 16.31 5.69
N ASP A 123 3.51 17.23 6.47
CA ASP A 123 4.76 17.14 7.22
C ASP A 123 4.54 16.36 8.52
N CYS A 124 3.50 15.53 8.50
CA CYS A 124 3.28 14.54 9.51
C CYS A 124 4.30 13.43 9.24
N ARG A 125 5.33 13.37 10.09
CA ARG A 125 6.37 12.34 10.09
C ARG A 125 5.83 10.89 10.14
N ILE A 126 4.53 10.73 10.38
CA ILE A 126 3.83 9.46 10.58
C ILE A 126 2.86 9.17 9.41
N CYS A 127 2.61 10.15 8.55
CA CYS A 127 1.48 10.03 7.64
C CYS A 127 1.87 9.28 6.37
N ALA A 128 1.25 8.12 6.20
CA ALA A 128 1.33 7.28 5.03
C ALA A 128 0.19 7.63 4.06
N PRO A 129 0.42 7.64 2.73
CA PRO A 129 -0.67 7.76 1.78
C PRO A 129 -1.62 6.58 1.90
N ASP A 130 -2.89 6.84 1.64
CA ASP A 130 -3.92 5.82 1.61
C ASP A 130 -3.82 4.98 0.33
N ILE A 131 -3.66 3.66 0.48
CA ILE A 131 -3.53 2.76 -0.66
C ILE A 131 -4.87 2.16 -1.04
N SER A 132 -5.19 2.17 -2.33
CA SER A 132 -6.38 1.53 -2.88
C SER A 132 -6.08 0.75 -4.14
N VAL A 133 -6.96 -0.21 -4.45
CA VAL A 133 -6.88 -1.08 -5.62
C VAL A 133 -8.17 -0.98 -6.44
N ALA A 134 -8.04 -0.91 -7.76
CA ALA A 134 -9.16 -1.14 -8.68
C ALA A 134 -8.85 -2.34 -9.59
N VAL A 135 -9.83 -3.23 -9.72
CA VAL A 135 -9.79 -4.34 -10.66
C VAL A 135 -10.84 -4.12 -11.73
N PHE A 136 -10.40 -4.13 -12.99
CA PHE A 136 -11.29 -4.10 -14.14
C PHE A 136 -11.25 -5.44 -14.86
N HIS A 137 -12.41 -5.90 -15.30
CA HIS A 137 -12.53 -7.06 -16.17
C HIS A 137 -13.05 -6.67 -17.54
N LYS A 138 -12.48 -7.28 -18.58
CA LYS A 138 -12.93 -7.08 -19.96
C LYS A 138 -14.27 -7.79 -20.17
N GLU A 139 -15.27 -7.06 -20.60
CA GLU A 139 -16.56 -7.60 -21.06
C GLU A 139 -16.49 -7.97 -22.55
N ALA A 140 -17.57 -8.57 -23.07
CA ALA A 140 -17.68 -8.79 -24.52
C ALA A 140 -17.69 -7.46 -25.28
N GLY A 141 -16.82 -7.33 -26.28
CA GLY A 141 -16.66 -6.10 -27.06
C GLY A 141 -15.63 -5.13 -26.47
N PRO A 142 -15.71 -3.83 -26.81
CA PRO A 142 -14.75 -2.82 -26.36
C PRO A 142 -15.16 -2.25 -25.00
N ALA A 143 -15.44 -3.09 -24.02
CA ALA A 143 -15.94 -2.64 -22.73
C ALA A 143 -15.17 -3.25 -21.57
N TRP A 144 -14.88 -2.42 -20.56
CA TRP A 144 -14.29 -2.81 -19.30
C TRP A 144 -15.27 -2.47 -18.18
N ARG A 145 -15.48 -3.40 -17.27
CA ARG A 145 -16.31 -3.21 -16.07
C ARG A 145 -15.40 -3.17 -14.85
N LEU A 146 -15.63 -2.21 -13.97
CA LEU A 146 -15.06 -2.22 -12.63
C LEU A 146 -15.66 -3.41 -11.87
N ASP A 147 -14.80 -4.33 -11.47
CA ASP A 147 -15.18 -5.52 -10.70
C ASP A 147 -15.00 -5.28 -9.20
N LEU A 148 -13.93 -4.59 -8.84
CA LEU A 148 -13.62 -4.26 -7.45
C LEU A 148 -12.98 -2.88 -7.39
N TYR A 149 -13.41 -2.08 -6.43
CA TYR A 149 -12.64 -0.95 -5.92
C TYR A 149 -12.57 -1.11 -4.41
N GLN A 150 -11.36 -1.16 -3.87
CA GLN A 150 -11.15 -1.40 -2.45
C GLN A 150 -10.02 -0.51 -1.94
N ARG A 151 -10.29 0.14 -0.80
CA ARG A 151 -9.26 0.71 0.05
C ARG A 151 -8.56 -0.40 0.82
N ILE A 152 -7.23 -0.41 0.79
CA ILE A 152 -6.41 -1.41 1.47
C ILE A 152 -6.12 -0.91 2.88
N ASP A 153 -5.11 -0.06 3.02
CA ASP A 153 -4.68 0.57 4.26
C ASP A 153 -3.70 1.70 3.91
N PRO A 154 -3.47 2.66 4.81
CA PRO A 154 -2.36 3.60 4.68
C PRO A 154 -1.01 2.87 4.72
N MET A 155 -0.15 3.09 3.73
CA MET A 155 1.17 2.47 3.65
C MET A 155 2.23 3.41 3.08
N GLY A 156 3.48 3.18 3.43
CA GLY A 156 4.61 4.02 3.06
C GLY A 156 5.05 4.93 4.19
N HIS A 157 5.82 5.95 3.88
CA HIS A 157 6.42 6.85 4.87
C HIS A 157 6.52 8.27 4.32
N TYR A 158 6.34 9.27 5.20
CA TYR A 158 6.52 10.70 4.86
C TYR A 158 5.76 11.12 3.58
N GLY A 159 4.51 10.69 3.43
CA GLY A 159 3.68 10.98 2.25
C GLY A 159 4.13 10.30 0.94
N THR A 160 5.12 9.41 1.01
CA THR A 160 5.62 8.62 -0.11
C THR A 160 5.04 7.20 -0.03
N PRO A 161 4.40 6.69 -1.10
CA PRO A 161 3.85 5.34 -1.11
C PRO A 161 4.97 4.28 -1.06
N PRO A 162 4.67 3.05 -0.64
CA PRO A 162 5.65 1.98 -0.62
C PRO A 162 6.08 1.60 -2.04
N GLU A 163 7.27 0.99 -2.17
CA GLU A 163 7.64 0.32 -3.40
C GLU A 163 6.60 -0.77 -3.69
N THR A 164 6.10 -0.80 -4.93
CA THR A 164 4.97 -1.64 -5.32
C THR A 164 5.32 -2.47 -6.54
N ASP A 165 5.06 -3.77 -6.47
CA ASP A 165 5.18 -4.68 -7.60
C ASP A 165 4.05 -5.71 -7.67
N PHE A 166 3.99 -6.42 -8.79
CA PHE A 166 3.09 -7.55 -8.98
C PHE A 166 3.91 -8.84 -9.07
N ILE A 167 3.60 -9.79 -8.20
CA ILE A 167 4.31 -11.08 -8.11
C ILE A 167 3.34 -12.24 -8.33
N ASP A 168 3.78 -13.24 -9.10
CA ASP A 168 3.01 -14.47 -9.27
C ASP A 168 3.17 -15.35 -8.03
N ILE A 169 2.03 -15.67 -7.42
CA ILE A 169 1.94 -16.51 -6.21
C ILE A 169 1.25 -17.84 -6.52
N GLY A 170 1.10 -18.16 -7.79
CA GLY A 170 0.46 -19.35 -8.34
C GLY A 170 0.19 -19.17 -9.84
N PRO A 171 -0.13 -20.24 -10.60
CA PRO A 171 -0.27 -20.16 -12.06
C PRO A 171 -1.34 -19.16 -12.54
N ASN A 172 -2.37 -18.92 -11.72
CA ASN A 172 -3.43 -17.95 -12.01
C ASN A 172 -3.58 -16.89 -10.90
N HIS A 173 -2.72 -16.93 -9.89
CA HIS A 173 -2.83 -16.12 -8.68
C HIS A 173 -1.67 -15.13 -8.61
N ARG A 174 -2.00 -13.87 -8.33
CA ARG A 174 -1.04 -12.78 -8.30
C ARG A 174 -1.30 -11.91 -7.09
N ALA A 175 -0.23 -11.49 -6.44
CA ALA A 175 -0.28 -10.55 -5.34
C ALA A 175 0.30 -9.20 -5.75
N ILE A 176 -0.18 -8.16 -5.09
CA ILE A 176 0.46 -6.85 -5.03
C ILE A 176 1.48 -6.95 -3.90
N SER A 177 2.76 -6.88 -4.22
CA SER A 177 3.83 -6.80 -3.24
C SER A 177 4.09 -5.34 -2.89
N PHE A 178 4.04 -5.03 -1.60
CA PHE A 178 4.53 -3.77 -1.05
C PHE A 178 5.83 -4.01 -0.30
N ALA A 179 6.81 -3.16 -0.54
CA ALA A 179 8.04 -3.10 0.24
C ALA A 179 8.22 -1.68 0.78
N SER A 180 8.60 -1.58 2.05
CA SER A 180 8.92 -0.29 2.66
C SER A 180 10.01 -0.45 3.70
N GLY A 181 10.78 0.62 3.88
CA GLY A 181 11.75 0.78 4.95
C GLY A 181 11.38 1.99 5.81
N ASP A 182 11.75 1.93 7.08
CA ASP A 182 11.64 3.04 8.02
C ASP A 182 12.94 3.19 8.82
N LEU A 183 13.35 4.44 8.99
CA LEU A 183 14.49 4.85 9.81
C LEU A 183 13.93 5.69 10.95
N HIS A 184 13.63 5.03 12.08
CA HIS A 184 13.02 5.70 13.22
C HIS A 184 13.90 5.62 14.45
N MET A 185 14.32 6.78 14.97
CA MET A 185 15.02 6.90 16.26
C MET A 185 16.27 6.01 16.38
N GLY A 186 16.98 5.79 15.28
CA GLY A 186 18.19 4.94 15.24
C GLY A 186 17.93 3.45 15.02
N PHE A 187 16.68 3.06 14.75
CA PHE A 187 16.32 1.75 14.22
C PHE A 187 16.10 1.84 12.71
N ASN A 188 16.56 0.83 12.00
CA ASN A 188 16.32 0.67 10.57
C ASN A 188 15.56 -0.63 10.36
N THR A 189 14.33 -0.54 9.89
CA THR A 189 13.47 -1.72 9.65
C THR A 189 12.97 -1.68 8.22
N SER A 190 12.99 -2.81 7.52
CA SER A 190 12.24 -2.98 6.28
C SER A 190 11.33 -4.20 6.34
N TRP A 191 10.25 -4.15 5.58
CA TRP A 191 9.27 -5.21 5.49
C TRP A 191 8.79 -5.42 4.05
N SER A 192 8.32 -6.62 3.78
CA SER A 192 7.57 -6.97 2.58
C SER A 192 6.21 -7.52 2.99
N GLY A 193 5.14 -7.03 2.37
CA GLY A 193 3.79 -7.53 2.59
C GLY A 193 3.02 -7.64 1.28
N TRP A 194 2.29 -8.74 1.12
CA TRP A 194 1.65 -9.10 -0.13
C TRP A 194 0.14 -9.11 0.03
N PHE A 195 -0.54 -8.41 -0.87
CA PHE A 195 -2.00 -8.39 -0.94
C PHE A 195 -2.49 -9.18 -2.13
N ALA A 196 -3.30 -10.19 -1.89
CA ALA A 196 -3.90 -11.00 -2.95
C ALA A 196 -5.42 -11.01 -2.83
N ARG A 197 -6.09 -11.29 -3.96
CA ARG A 197 -7.54 -11.45 -3.98
C ARG A 197 -7.91 -12.78 -3.32
N VAL A 198 -8.65 -12.71 -2.22
CA VAL A 198 -9.20 -13.86 -1.49
C VAL A 198 -10.72 -13.71 -1.47
N GLY A 199 -11.40 -14.46 -2.34
CA GLY A 199 -12.82 -14.23 -2.64
C GLY A 199 -13.03 -12.91 -3.38
N ASP A 200 -13.86 -12.03 -2.82
CA ASP A 200 -14.26 -10.76 -3.44
C ASP A 200 -13.46 -9.55 -2.95
N THR A 201 -12.43 -9.76 -2.13
CA THR A 201 -11.61 -8.67 -1.55
C THR A 201 -10.12 -8.96 -1.69
N TYR A 202 -9.29 -7.92 -1.68
CA TYR A 202 -7.87 -8.03 -1.39
C TYR A 202 -7.63 -8.13 0.11
N LYS A 203 -6.73 -9.02 0.51
CA LYS A 203 -6.30 -9.20 1.90
C LYS A 203 -4.78 -9.28 1.95
N LEU A 204 -4.19 -8.86 3.08
CA LEU A 204 -2.80 -9.17 3.38
C LEU A 204 -2.70 -10.69 3.54
N VAL A 205 -1.96 -11.35 2.64
CA VAL A 205 -1.82 -12.81 2.64
C VAL A 205 -0.43 -13.27 3.08
N PHE A 206 0.56 -12.38 3.08
CA PHE A 206 1.93 -12.66 3.53
C PHE A 206 2.56 -11.37 4.05
N SER A 207 3.36 -11.46 5.12
CA SER A 207 4.15 -10.35 5.63
C SER A 207 5.40 -10.86 6.34
N ALA A 208 6.53 -10.22 6.09
CA ALA A 208 7.79 -10.51 6.75
C ALA A 208 8.66 -9.26 6.90
N THR A 209 9.35 -9.13 8.03
CA THR A 209 10.46 -8.18 8.19
C THR A 209 11.64 -8.67 7.37
N THR A 210 12.05 -7.89 6.39
CA THR A 210 13.15 -8.21 5.46
C THR A 210 14.50 -7.73 5.97
N TYR A 211 14.52 -6.75 6.88
CA TYR A 211 15.73 -6.27 7.52
C TYR A 211 15.42 -5.55 8.83
N PHE A 212 16.31 -5.65 9.80
CA PHE A 212 16.29 -4.89 11.03
C PHE A 212 17.72 -4.60 11.50
N ASP A 213 18.02 -3.37 11.92
CA ASP A 213 19.18 -3.03 12.74
C ASP A 213 18.82 -1.96 13.79
N ASN A 214 19.60 -1.92 14.88
CA ASN A 214 19.50 -0.91 15.94
C ASN A 214 20.81 -0.14 16.17
N GLU A 215 21.69 -0.07 15.16
CA GLU A 215 23.05 0.50 15.28
C GLU A 215 23.02 1.93 15.82
N GLY A 216 22.03 2.72 15.38
CA GLY A 216 21.86 4.12 15.80
C GLY A 216 21.49 4.32 17.27
N THR A 217 21.18 3.26 18.02
CA THR A 217 20.80 3.34 19.45
C THR A 217 21.69 2.52 20.37
N CYS A 218 22.16 1.36 19.93
CA CYS A 218 22.87 0.41 20.79
C CYS A 218 24.24 0.93 21.28
N GLU A 219 24.86 1.86 20.56
CA GLU A 219 26.16 2.45 20.92
C GLU A 219 26.06 3.75 21.74
N VAL A 220 24.84 4.20 22.08
CA VAL A 220 24.63 5.47 22.78
C VAL A 220 24.68 5.26 24.31
N PRO A 221 25.70 5.76 25.03
CA PRO A 221 25.89 5.47 26.46
C PRO A 221 24.72 5.90 27.35
N GLU A 222 23.95 6.89 26.92
CA GLU A 222 22.82 7.48 27.63
C GLU A 222 21.55 6.61 27.56
N THR A 223 21.49 5.66 26.62
CA THR A 223 20.29 4.80 26.37
C THR A 223 20.39 3.41 27.00
N GLY A 224 21.44 3.14 27.78
CA GLY A 224 21.56 1.91 28.57
C GLY A 224 22.35 0.77 27.94
N ASN A 225 23.15 1.04 26.88
CA ASN A 225 23.99 0.05 26.20
C ASN A 225 23.22 -1.22 25.83
N ALA A 226 22.06 -1.06 25.17
CA ALA A 226 21.39 -2.20 24.57
C ALA A 226 22.36 -2.89 23.60
N PRO A 227 22.37 -4.22 23.50
CA PRO A 227 23.26 -4.88 22.56
C PRO A 227 22.89 -4.54 21.11
N CYS A 228 23.91 -4.38 20.26
CA CYS A 228 23.72 -4.17 18.84
C CYS A 228 23.32 -5.48 18.15
N VAL A 229 22.25 -5.41 17.37
CA VAL A 229 21.71 -6.51 16.59
C VAL A 229 21.38 -6.04 15.18
N GLU A 230 21.48 -7.00 14.26
CA GLU A 230 21.19 -6.81 12.84
C GLU A 230 20.77 -8.17 12.29
N TYR A 231 19.67 -8.23 11.56
CA TYR A 231 19.28 -9.41 10.81
C TYR A 231 18.62 -9.02 9.49
N SER A 232 18.68 -9.94 8.53
CA SER A 232 18.00 -9.84 7.24
C SER A 232 17.23 -11.12 6.94
N THR A 233 16.13 -10.98 6.19
CA THR A 233 15.32 -12.10 5.72
C THR A 233 15.20 -12.03 4.20
N GLU A 234 15.69 -13.05 3.52
CA GLU A 234 15.47 -13.26 2.10
C GLU A 234 14.14 -13.98 1.89
N ILE A 235 13.40 -13.61 0.84
CA ILE A 235 12.11 -14.22 0.49
C ILE A 235 12.22 -14.78 -0.93
N GLU A 236 11.97 -16.08 -1.08
CA GLU A 236 11.97 -16.80 -2.35
C GLU A 236 10.58 -17.40 -2.60
N ILE A 237 10.05 -17.20 -3.81
CA ILE A 237 8.83 -17.85 -4.28
C ILE A 237 9.25 -19.07 -5.10
N VAL A 238 8.85 -20.26 -4.65
CA VAL A 238 9.17 -21.52 -5.29
C VAL A 238 7.95 -22.01 -6.07
N GLU A 239 8.06 -22.00 -7.39
CA GLU A 239 7.03 -22.53 -8.27
C GLU A 239 6.83 -24.03 -8.00
N THR A 240 5.58 -24.44 -7.78
CA THR A 240 5.19 -25.84 -7.58
C THR A 240 3.94 -26.18 -8.39
N ASP A 241 3.56 -27.45 -8.42
CA ASP A 241 2.31 -27.90 -9.05
C ASP A 241 1.04 -27.53 -8.25
N ALA A 242 1.19 -26.88 -7.09
CA ALA A 242 0.07 -26.44 -6.28
C ALA A 242 -0.63 -25.21 -6.88
N GLU A 243 -1.88 -24.97 -6.45
CA GLU A 243 -2.63 -23.79 -6.89
C GLU A 243 -1.91 -22.49 -6.51
N TYR A 244 -1.32 -22.46 -5.32
CA TYR A 244 -0.47 -21.38 -4.84
C TYR A 244 0.96 -21.90 -4.67
N TYR A 245 1.93 -21.10 -5.07
CA TYR A 245 3.35 -21.41 -4.94
C TYR A 245 3.78 -21.47 -3.47
N GLU A 246 4.89 -22.15 -3.19
CA GLU A 246 5.47 -22.17 -1.85
C GLU A 246 6.33 -20.92 -1.65
N VAL A 247 6.41 -20.42 -0.42
CA VAL A 247 7.30 -19.30 -0.09
C VAL A 247 8.33 -19.80 0.91
N HIS A 248 9.59 -19.56 0.60
CA HIS A 248 10.72 -19.87 1.44
C HIS A 248 11.28 -18.56 1.99
N THR A 249 11.54 -18.52 3.30
CA THR A 249 12.24 -17.38 3.90
C THR A 249 13.47 -17.85 4.63
N THR A 250 14.60 -17.17 4.39
CA THR A 250 15.88 -17.43 5.03
C THR A 250 16.28 -16.19 5.82
N THR A 251 16.25 -16.28 7.14
CA THR A 251 16.75 -15.23 8.03
C THR A 251 18.19 -15.51 8.41
N SER A 252 19.02 -14.48 8.48
CA SER A 252 20.40 -14.54 8.96
C SER A 252 20.73 -13.32 9.82
N GLY A 253 21.65 -13.45 10.77
CA GLY A 253 22.07 -12.36 11.64
C GLY A 253 21.80 -12.65 13.12
N ARG A 254 21.56 -11.60 13.91
CA ARG A 254 21.35 -11.70 15.36
C ARG A 254 20.11 -10.92 15.76
N ASP A 255 19.43 -11.40 16.79
CA ASP A 255 18.25 -10.74 17.35
C ASP A 255 18.29 -10.80 18.89
N ILE A 256 17.46 -9.99 19.53
CA ILE A 256 17.34 -9.90 20.98
C ILE A 256 16.11 -10.68 21.45
N THR A 257 16.31 -11.61 22.38
CA THR A 257 15.20 -12.33 23.01
C THR A 257 14.40 -11.42 23.95
N PRO A 258 13.18 -11.80 24.35
CA PRO A 258 12.44 -11.09 25.41
C PRO A 258 13.23 -10.95 26.74
N GLU A 259 14.22 -11.81 26.98
CA GLU A 259 15.11 -11.79 28.15
C GLU A 259 16.35 -10.88 27.97
N ASN A 260 16.44 -10.12 26.87
CA ASN A 260 17.59 -9.29 26.47
C ASN A 260 18.87 -10.08 26.16
N GLU A 261 18.74 -11.34 25.73
CA GLU A 261 19.87 -12.13 25.27
C GLU A 261 20.05 -11.96 23.76
N VAL A 262 21.28 -11.75 23.31
CA VAL A 262 21.60 -11.72 21.86
C VAL A 262 21.79 -13.15 21.39
N LEU A 263 20.92 -13.62 20.51
CA LEU A 263 20.99 -14.95 19.91
C LEU A 263 21.09 -14.85 18.39
N ASP A 264 21.47 -15.97 17.79
CA ASP A 264 21.39 -16.14 16.33
C ASP A 264 19.93 -16.07 15.88
N ALA A 265 19.66 -15.21 14.91
CA ALA A 265 18.34 -15.06 14.29
C ALA A 265 18.12 -16.08 13.15
N ALA A 266 19.13 -16.89 12.84
CA ALA A 266 19.09 -17.74 11.67
C ALA A 266 17.93 -18.73 11.70
N SER A 267 17.14 -18.70 10.64
CA SER A 267 16.02 -19.62 10.45
C SER A 267 15.70 -19.80 8.98
N GLU A 268 15.24 -20.99 8.63
CA GLU A 268 14.65 -21.31 7.34
C GLU A 268 13.18 -21.65 7.59
N LYS A 269 12.26 -20.99 6.89
CA LYS A 269 10.82 -21.25 7.00
C LYS A 269 10.22 -21.56 5.65
N LEU A 270 9.35 -22.57 5.65
CA LEU A 270 8.48 -22.91 4.54
C LEU A 270 7.06 -22.42 4.86
N TRP A 271 6.51 -21.63 3.96
CA TRP A 271 5.16 -21.09 4.06
C TRP A 271 4.28 -21.68 2.96
N ARG A 272 3.06 -22.07 3.32
CA ARG A 272 2.03 -22.54 2.38
C ARG A 272 0.75 -21.75 2.55
N PHE A 273 0.10 -21.45 1.43
CA PHE A 273 -1.21 -20.81 1.44
C PHE A 273 -2.29 -21.79 1.97
N ASN A 274 -3.05 -21.38 2.97
CA ASN A 274 -4.05 -22.22 3.65
C ASN A 274 -5.49 -21.96 3.18
N GLY A 275 -5.68 -21.15 2.15
CA GLY A 275 -6.98 -20.68 1.66
C GLY A 275 -7.32 -19.24 2.06
N GLU A 276 -6.61 -18.70 3.06
CA GLU A 276 -6.77 -17.30 3.51
C GLU A 276 -5.45 -16.53 3.46
N GLU A 277 -4.36 -17.13 3.94
CA GLU A 277 -3.02 -16.53 4.03
C GLU A 277 -1.91 -17.59 3.94
N TYR A 278 -0.67 -17.13 3.80
CA TYR A 278 0.53 -17.95 3.93
C TYR A 278 0.83 -18.20 5.40
N ALA A 279 0.85 -19.48 5.79
CA ALA A 279 1.21 -19.89 7.14
C ALA A 279 2.49 -20.73 7.14
N VAL A 280 3.33 -20.57 8.18
CA VAL A 280 4.52 -21.40 8.38
C VAL A 280 4.09 -22.84 8.62
N VAL A 281 4.60 -23.76 7.81
CA VAL A 281 4.37 -25.21 7.94
C VAL A 281 5.61 -25.98 8.38
N GLU A 282 6.80 -25.43 8.11
CA GLU A 282 8.07 -25.95 8.62
C GLU A 282 8.97 -24.77 9.01
N GLU A 283 9.69 -24.92 10.13
CA GLU A 283 10.74 -23.99 10.57
C GLU A 283 11.95 -24.80 11.01
N ARG A 284 13.13 -24.43 10.51
CA ARG A 284 14.42 -25.02 10.88
C ARG A 284 15.33 -23.93 11.36
N LYS A 285 16.06 -24.21 12.45
CA LYS A 285 17.19 -23.38 12.89
C LYS A 285 18.46 -24.08 12.42
N PRO A 286 19.42 -23.38 11.82
CA PRO A 286 20.72 -23.97 11.53
C PRO A 286 21.37 -24.48 12.83
N ASP A 287 22.05 -25.63 12.74
CA ASP A 287 22.82 -26.24 13.84
C ASP A 287 24.05 -25.40 14.23
#